data_AF-A0A151MR88-F1
#
_entry.id   AF-A0A151MR88-F1
#
_cell.length_a   1.000
_cell.length_b   1.000
_cell.length_c   1.000
_cell.angle_alpha   90.00
_cell.angle_beta   90.00
_cell.angle_gamma   90.00
#
_symmetry.space_group_name_H-M   'P 1'
#
loop_
_entity.id
_entity.type
_entity.pdbx_description
1 polymer ?
#
loop_
_entity_poly.entity_id
_entity_poly.type
_entity_poly.pdbx_seq_one_letter_code
_entity_poly.pdbx_strand_id
1 'polypeptide(L)'
;MVDSTAPLGRAPCLSIQHTEWTKLALFDFLLQVHDRLDRYCCGFQPDPSEPCVEEMLHDKCRNPRELVLVHILIRRTEPSQLVFIDNAGRLLHPEAKLNFRLLEGIDSFPQTAVTVLQSGCLQNMLLKSLYMDQEFWESQGGFEGLRHLLETIDRRGQILLQYIQDHNLTVIKDLLL
;
A
#
# COMPACT_ATOMS: atom_id res chain seq x y z
N MET A 1 8.69 -27.73 -26.71
CA MET A 1 8.39 -26.68 -27.70
C MET A 1 7.07 -26.06 -27.29
N VAL A 2 7.10 -24.84 -26.76
CA VAL A 2 5.91 -23.99 -26.64
C VAL A 2 6.25 -22.70 -27.36
N ASP A 3 5.37 -22.36 -28.29
CA ASP A 3 5.53 -21.38 -29.36
C ASP A 3 5.53 -19.95 -28.79
N SER A 4 6.72 -19.34 -28.81
CA SER A 4 6.91 -17.92 -28.50
C SER A 4 6.71 -17.11 -29.78
N THR A 5 5.46 -16.80 -30.11
CA THR A 5 5.13 -15.82 -31.15
C THR A 5 4.26 -14.70 -30.57
N ALA A 6 4.88 -13.87 -29.72
CA ALA A 6 4.36 -12.52 -29.52
C ALA A 6 4.49 -11.75 -30.85
N PRO A 7 3.42 -11.10 -31.37
CA PRO A 7 3.51 -10.30 -32.58
C PRO A 7 4.55 -9.18 -32.40
N LEU A 8 5.37 -8.97 -33.44
CA LEU A 8 6.39 -7.91 -33.51
C LEU A 8 5.79 -6.56 -33.11
N GLY A 9 6.34 -5.97 -32.04
CA GLY A 9 6.06 -4.58 -31.63
C GLY A 9 5.20 -4.38 -30.38
N ARG A 10 4.75 -5.44 -29.70
CA ARG A 10 4.13 -5.32 -28.37
C ARG A 10 5.06 -5.88 -27.30
N ALA A 11 5.34 -5.07 -26.27
CA ALA A 11 5.99 -5.56 -25.07
C ALA A 11 5.21 -6.79 -24.54
N PRO A 12 5.89 -7.86 -24.10
CA PRO A 12 5.20 -9.01 -23.52
C PRO A 12 4.30 -8.53 -22.39
N CYS A 13 3.07 -9.04 -22.33
CA CYS A 13 2.18 -8.78 -21.19
C CYS A 13 2.89 -9.29 -19.94
N LEU A 14 3.36 -8.36 -19.11
CA LEU A 14 4.00 -8.68 -17.84
C LEU A 14 2.94 -9.38 -16.98
N SER A 15 3.12 -10.68 -16.74
CA SER A 15 2.22 -11.45 -15.89
C SER A 15 2.57 -11.15 -14.43
N ILE A 16 2.27 -9.92 -13.99
CA ILE A 16 2.36 -9.53 -12.57
C ILE A 16 1.45 -10.46 -11.79
N GLN A 17 1.97 -11.04 -10.72
CA GLN A 17 1.13 -11.91 -9.90
C GLN A 17 0.07 -11.05 -9.20
N HIS A 18 -1.16 -11.55 -9.17
CA HIS A 18 -2.28 -10.86 -8.49
C HIS A 18 -1.97 -10.56 -7.02
N THR A 19 -1.20 -11.44 -6.38
CA THR A 19 -0.67 -11.31 -5.03
C THR A 19 0.16 -10.04 -4.83
N GLU A 20 0.84 -9.52 -5.86
CA GLU A 20 1.66 -8.32 -5.76
C GLU A 20 0.81 -7.06 -5.64
N TRP A 21 -0.31 -6.99 -6.38
CA TRP A 21 -1.29 -5.90 -6.26
C TRP A 21 -1.94 -5.88 -4.87
N THR A 22 -2.15 -7.06 -4.33
CA THR A 22 -2.69 -7.22 -2.98
C THR A 22 -1.70 -6.77 -1.90
N LYS A 23 -0.42 -7.16 -2.03
CA LYS A 23 0.65 -6.69 -1.13
C LYS A 23 0.78 -5.16 -1.18
N LEU A 24 0.68 -4.60 -2.38
CA LEU A 24 0.69 -3.16 -2.60
C LEU A 24 -0.48 -2.48 -1.88
N ALA A 25 -1.71 -2.96 -2.09
CA ALA A 25 -2.90 -2.39 -1.47
C ALA A 25 -2.85 -2.46 0.07
N LEU A 26 -2.37 -3.57 0.64
CA LEU A 26 -2.16 -3.70 2.08
C LEU A 26 -1.16 -2.65 2.59
N PHE A 27 -0.01 -2.54 1.92
CA PHE A 27 1.04 -1.60 2.30
C PHE A 27 0.58 -0.14 2.20
N ASP A 28 0.02 0.24 1.06
CA ASP A 28 -0.49 1.59 0.81
C ASP A 28 -1.65 1.93 1.74
N PHE A 29 -2.51 0.98 2.13
CA PHE A 29 -3.58 1.22 3.09
C PHE A 29 -3.05 1.47 4.51
N LEU A 30 -2.11 0.66 5.00
CA LEU A 30 -1.55 0.88 6.34
C LEU A 30 -0.85 2.24 6.45
N LEU A 31 -0.12 2.63 5.40
CA LEU A 31 0.63 3.88 5.38
C LEU A 31 -0.15 5.07 4.79
N GLN A 32 -1.30 4.85 4.17
CA GLN A 32 -2.08 5.84 3.42
C GLN A 32 -1.27 6.52 2.30
N VAL A 33 -0.56 5.72 1.50
CA VAL A 33 0.16 6.15 0.29
C VAL A 33 -0.82 6.18 -0.88
N HIS A 34 -1.54 7.28 -1.05
CA HIS A 34 -2.65 7.37 -2.00
C HIS A 34 -2.27 7.84 -3.40
N ASP A 35 -1.17 8.58 -3.52
CA ASP A 35 -0.68 9.17 -4.77
C ASP A 35 -0.29 8.11 -5.80
N ARG A 36 0.02 6.89 -5.35
CA ARG A 36 0.27 5.73 -6.19
C ARG A 36 -0.91 5.37 -7.10
N LEU A 37 -2.13 5.43 -6.56
CA LEU A 37 -3.36 5.15 -7.30
C LEU A 37 -4.04 6.43 -7.81
N ASP A 38 -3.94 7.50 -7.04
CA ASP A 38 -4.70 8.72 -7.24
C ASP A 38 -3.88 9.96 -6.85
N ARG A 39 -3.11 10.45 -7.82
CA ARG A 39 -2.33 11.69 -7.69
C ARG A 39 -3.20 12.94 -7.49
N TYR A 40 -4.50 12.85 -7.78
CA TYR A 40 -5.44 13.96 -7.70
C TYR A 40 -6.18 13.98 -6.36
N CYS A 41 -5.92 13.01 -5.46
CA CYS A 41 -6.61 12.89 -4.18
C CYS A 41 -8.14 12.74 -4.32
N CYS A 42 -8.62 12.08 -5.38
CA CYS A 42 -10.06 11.95 -5.59
C CYS A 42 -10.70 10.95 -4.61
N GLY A 43 -11.84 11.32 -4.03
CA GLY A 43 -12.48 10.51 -2.99
C GLY A 43 -11.68 10.39 -1.68
N PHE A 44 -10.58 11.13 -1.58
CA PHE A 44 -9.81 11.37 -0.37
C PHE A 44 -10.23 12.74 0.19
N GLN A 45 -10.14 12.92 1.51
CA GLN A 45 -10.26 14.24 2.15
C GLN A 45 -8.85 14.74 2.48
N PRO A 46 -8.10 15.28 1.50
CA PRO A 46 -6.72 15.69 1.71
C PRO A 46 -6.58 16.80 2.74
N ASP A 47 -5.46 16.78 3.45
CA ASP A 47 -5.02 17.96 4.17
C ASP A 47 -4.65 19.08 3.17
N PRO A 48 -4.81 20.36 3.55
CA PRO A 48 -4.51 21.47 2.64
C PRO A 48 -3.06 21.50 2.12
N SER A 49 -2.13 20.90 2.87
CA SER A 49 -0.70 20.77 2.50
C SER A 49 -0.41 19.60 1.56
N GLU A 50 -1.42 18.82 1.18
CA GLU A 50 -1.21 17.74 0.21
C GLU A 50 -0.88 18.33 -1.17
N PRO A 51 0.14 17.82 -1.88
CA PRO A 51 0.53 18.37 -3.19
C PRO A 51 -0.63 18.46 -4.19
N CYS A 52 -1.54 17.50 -4.16
CA CYS A 52 -2.73 17.50 -5.02
C CYS A 52 -3.68 18.69 -4.79
N VAL A 53 -3.68 19.26 -3.58
CA VAL A 53 -4.46 20.44 -3.22
C VAL A 53 -3.68 21.70 -3.55
N GLU A 54 -2.41 21.78 -3.13
CA GLU A 54 -1.55 22.94 -3.38
C GLU A 54 -1.37 23.21 -4.89
N GLU A 55 -1.27 22.16 -5.69
CA GLU A 55 -1.11 22.23 -7.15
C GLU A 55 -2.46 22.28 -7.90
N MET A 56 -3.60 22.39 -7.20
CA MET A 56 -4.96 22.38 -7.78
C MET A 56 -5.26 21.17 -8.68
N LEU A 57 -4.56 20.04 -8.46
CA LEU A 57 -4.78 18.80 -9.18
C LEU A 57 -6.16 18.22 -8.84
N HIS A 58 -6.61 18.37 -7.60
CA HIS A 58 -7.91 17.87 -7.12
C HIS A 58 -9.12 18.35 -7.96
N ASP A 59 -9.03 19.50 -8.63
CA ASP A 59 -10.09 19.99 -9.51
C ASP A 59 -10.39 19.06 -10.71
N LYS A 60 -9.46 18.15 -11.01
CA LYS A 60 -9.56 17.17 -12.12
C LYS A 60 -10.26 15.87 -11.74
N CYS A 61 -10.79 15.75 -10.52
CA CYS A 61 -11.40 14.52 -9.99
C CYS A 61 -12.68 13.99 -10.68
N ARG A 62 -12.99 14.45 -11.88
CA ARG A 62 -14.20 14.09 -12.62
C ARG A 62 -13.98 13.03 -13.70
N ASN A 63 -12.74 12.68 -14.01
CA ASN A 63 -12.42 11.79 -15.13
C ASN A 63 -11.57 10.58 -14.70
N PRO A 64 -12.18 9.39 -14.50
CA PRO A 64 -11.46 8.18 -14.13
C PRO A 64 -10.37 7.76 -15.13
N ARG A 65 -10.41 8.26 -16.39
CA ARG A 65 -9.37 7.98 -17.40
C ARG A 65 -8.06 8.72 -17.13
N GLU A 66 -8.07 9.70 -16.24
CA GLU A 66 -6.87 10.43 -15.83
C GLU A 66 -6.14 9.74 -14.66
N LEU A 67 -6.74 8.71 -14.05
CA LEU A 67 -6.07 7.89 -13.04
C LEU A 67 -4.96 7.08 -13.71
N VAL A 68 -3.74 7.26 -13.22
CA VAL A 68 -2.55 6.56 -13.70
C VAL A 68 -1.80 6.03 -12.49
N LEU A 69 -1.48 4.74 -12.53
CA LEU A 69 -0.61 4.13 -11.53
C LEU A 69 0.81 4.68 -11.67
N VAL A 70 1.34 5.23 -10.60
CA VAL A 70 2.69 5.80 -10.54
C VAL A 70 3.50 5.12 -9.43
N HIS A 71 4.81 5.36 -9.36
CA HIS A 71 5.68 4.85 -8.29
C HIS A 71 5.70 3.32 -8.14
N ILE A 72 5.37 2.59 -9.21
CA ILE A 72 5.45 1.13 -9.28
C ILE A 72 6.46 0.77 -10.37
N LEU A 73 7.49 0.03 -9.98
CA LEU A 73 8.50 -0.50 -10.89
C LEU A 73 8.44 -2.03 -10.93
N ILE A 74 9.01 -2.59 -11.98
CA ILE A 74 9.28 -4.03 -12.08
C ILE A 74 10.77 -4.28 -12.20
N ARG A 75 11.27 -5.35 -11.58
CA ARG A 75 12.67 -5.75 -11.77
C ARG A 75 12.82 -6.51 -13.07
N ARG A 76 13.84 -6.18 -13.86
CA ARG A 76 14.11 -6.89 -15.12
C ARG A 76 14.35 -8.40 -14.93
N THR A 77 14.97 -8.80 -13.82
CA THR A 77 15.27 -10.21 -13.51
C THR A 77 14.10 -10.98 -12.95
N GLU A 78 13.09 -10.28 -12.41
CA GLU A 78 11.88 -10.89 -11.86
C GLU A 78 10.67 -10.00 -12.20
N PRO A 79 10.25 -9.98 -13.46
CA PRO A 79 9.26 -9.04 -13.96
C PRO A 79 7.85 -9.29 -13.42
N SER A 80 7.64 -10.39 -12.68
CA SER A 80 6.37 -10.73 -12.04
C SER A 80 6.18 -10.10 -10.67
N GLN A 81 7.23 -9.52 -10.08
CA GLN A 81 7.20 -8.85 -8.78
C GLN A 81 7.20 -7.33 -8.93
N LEU A 82 6.44 -6.67 -8.05
CA LEU A 82 6.39 -5.22 -7.99
C LEU A 82 7.44 -4.67 -7.02
N VAL A 83 7.96 -3.50 -7.33
CA VAL A 83 8.82 -2.69 -6.46
C VAL A 83 8.12 -1.38 -6.18
N PHE A 84 7.91 -1.09 -4.91
CA PHE A 84 7.23 0.11 -4.43
C PHE A 84 8.26 1.18 -4.11
N ILE A 85 8.22 2.29 -4.83
CA ILE A 85 9.05 3.47 -4.56
C ILE A 85 8.18 4.60 -4.02
N ASP A 86 8.83 5.65 -3.51
CA ASP A 86 8.19 6.87 -2.99
C ASP A 86 7.10 6.57 -1.95
N ASN A 87 7.46 5.78 -0.94
CA ASN A 87 6.55 5.23 0.07
C ASN A 87 6.23 6.21 1.21
N ALA A 88 6.20 7.52 0.93
CA ALA A 88 5.94 8.53 1.94
C ALA A 88 4.51 8.38 2.50
N GLY A 89 4.41 7.81 3.70
CA GLY A 89 3.13 7.54 4.36
C GLY A 89 2.57 8.75 5.09
N ARG A 90 1.25 8.75 5.31
CA ARG A 90 0.48 9.77 6.02
C ARG A 90 0.00 9.24 7.34
N LEU A 91 0.91 9.14 8.29
CA LEU A 91 0.69 8.51 9.59
C LEU A 91 -0.10 9.39 10.56
N LEU A 92 -0.20 10.69 10.30
CA LEU A 92 -1.04 11.60 11.09
C LEU A 92 -2.48 11.69 10.55
N HIS A 93 -2.75 11.05 9.40
CA HIS A 93 -4.07 11.10 8.77
C HIS A 93 -5.11 10.37 9.65
N PRO A 94 -6.23 11.01 9.99
CA PRO A 94 -7.17 10.48 10.97
C PRO A 94 -7.94 9.26 10.44
N GLU A 95 -8.29 8.33 11.33
CA GLU A 95 -9.02 7.10 11.00
C GLU A 95 -10.33 7.36 10.24
N ALA A 96 -11.05 8.43 10.59
CA ALA A 96 -12.32 8.80 9.94
C ALA A 96 -12.16 9.21 8.46
N LYS A 97 -10.93 9.45 8.00
CA LYS A 97 -10.62 9.89 6.63
C LYS A 97 -9.80 8.87 5.84
N LEU A 98 -9.63 7.63 6.33
CA LEU A 98 -8.88 6.60 5.61
C LEU A 98 -9.42 6.39 4.19
N ASN A 99 -8.51 6.25 3.23
CA ASN A 99 -8.86 6.06 1.84
C ASN A 99 -9.06 4.59 1.50
N PHE A 100 -10.31 4.12 1.58
CA PHE A 100 -10.67 2.74 1.21
C PHE A 100 -10.61 2.48 -0.29
N ARG A 101 -10.50 3.51 -1.15
CA ARG A 101 -10.30 3.30 -2.60
C ARG A 101 -8.99 2.57 -2.90
N LEU A 102 -8.03 2.62 -1.98
CA LEU A 102 -6.80 1.82 -2.04
C LEU A 102 -7.05 0.31 -2.10
N LEU A 103 -8.26 -0.13 -1.71
CA LEU A 103 -8.66 -1.54 -1.67
C LEU A 103 -9.62 -1.91 -2.82
N GLU A 104 -10.02 -0.94 -3.67
CA GLU A 104 -10.93 -1.20 -4.79
C GLU A 104 -10.30 -2.19 -5.79
N GLY A 105 -11.06 -3.23 -6.16
CA GLY A 105 -10.59 -4.27 -7.08
C GLY A 105 -9.70 -5.34 -6.44
N ILE A 106 -9.40 -5.23 -5.14
CA ILE A 106 -8.72 -6.28 -4.37
C ILE A 106 -9.76 -7.27 -3.85
N ASP A 107 -9.54 -8.56 -4.14
CA ASP A 107 -10.45 -9.67 -3.81
C ASP A 107 -9.85 -10.68 -2.82
N SER A 108 -8.56 -10.54 -2.51
CA SER A 108 -7.80 -11.47 -1.71
C SER A 108 -6.72 -10.76 -0.90
N PHE A 109 -6.27 -11.35 0.21
CA PHE A 109 -5.12 -10.92 1.02
C PHE A 109 -4.20 -12.10 1.38
N PRO A 110 -2.87 -11.91 1.45
CA PRO A 110 -1.93 -12.96 1.84
C PRO A 110 -2.15 -13.39 3.30
N GLN A 111 -2.23 -14.70 3.51
CA GLN A 111 -2.48 -15.31 4.81
C GLN A 111 -1.43 -14.89 5.84
N THR A 112 -0.15 -14.82 5.48
CA THR A 112 0.91 -14.38 6.41
C THR A 112 0.65 -12.98 6.95
N ALA A 113 0.34 -12.01 6.08
CA ALA A 113 0.07 -10.64 6.51
C ALA A 113 -1.18 -10.57 7.38
N VAL A 114 -2.28 -11.21 6.97
CA VAL A 114 -3.53 -11.26 7.77
C VAL A 114 -3.27 -11.89 9.14
N THR A 115 -2.48 -12.96 9.21
CA THR A 115 -2.13 -13.62 10.47
C THR A 115 -1.31 -12.69 11.38
N VAL A 116 -0.36 -11.93 10.83
CA VAL A 116 0.39 -10.93 11.60
C VAL A 116 -0.53 -9.87 12.17
N LEU A 117 -1.46 -9.33 11.38
CA LEU A 117 -2.44 -8.33 11.86
C LEU A 117 -3.33 -8.90 12.98
N GLN A 118 -3.83 -10.12 12.81
CA GLN A 118 -4.70 -10.79 13.80
C GLN A 118 -3.98 -11.10 15.10
N SER A 119 -2.67 -11.35 15.03
CA SER A 119 -1.87 -11.71 16.20
C SER A 119 -1.61 -10.55 17.17
N GLY A 120 -1.83 -9.29 16.74
CA GLY A 120 -1.43 -8.10 17.48
C GLY A 120 0.09 -7.91 17.61
N CYS A 121 0.89 -8.67 16.86
CA CYS A 121 2.35 -8.61 16.94
C CYS A 121 2.97 -7.54 16.05
N LEU A 122 2.20 -6.92 15.14
CA LEU A 122 2.72 -5.98 14.14
C LEU A 122 3.50 -4.83 14.80
N GLN A 123 2.92 -4.21 15.83
CA GLN A 123 3.56 -3.11 16.56
C GLN A 123 4.96 -3.47 17.07
N ASN A 124 5.09 -4.64 17.72
CA ASN A 124 6.35 -5.12 18.28
C ASN A 124 7.36 -5.54 17.19
N MET A 125 6.88 -6.12 16.10
CA MET A 125 7.72 -6.47 14.95
C MET A 125 8.31 -5.22 14.28
N LEU A 126 7.47 -4.19 14.06
CA LEU A 126 7.93 -2.90 13.54
C LEU A 126 8.91 -2.24 14.48
N LEU A 127 8.64 -2.24 15.79
CA LEU A 127 9.55 -1.64 16.77
C LEU A 127 10.94 -2.26 16.71
N LYS A 128 11.02 -3.60 16.68
CA LYS A 128 12.30 -4.32 16.55
C LYS A 128 13.00 -4.01 15.23
N SER A 129 12.25 -3.91 14.14
CA SER A 129 12.81 -3.59 12.83
C SER A 129 13.35 -2.16 12.78
N LEU A 130 12.60 -1.18 13.28
CA LEU A 130 12.99 0.23 13.26
C LEU A 130 14.17 0.51 14.20
N TYR A 131 14.27 -0.22 15.32
CA TYR A 131 15.44 -0.13 16.20
C TYR A 131 16.75 -0.52 15.50
N MET A 132 16.72 -1.35 14.44
CA MET A 132 17.94 -1.71 13.73
C MET A 132 18.60 -0.52 13.02
N ASP A 133 17.82 0.48 12.65
CA ASP A 133 18.31 1.75 12.12
C ASP A 133 18.47 2.75 13.27
N GLN A 134 19.68 2.80 13.84
CA GLN A 134 19.96 3.65 15.00
C GLN A 134 19.85 5.15 14.69
N GLU A 135 20.21 5.56 13.47
CA GLU A 135 20.11 6.97 13.05
C GLU A 135 18.64 7.40 12.99
N PHE A 136 17.80 6.59 12.34
CA PHE A 136 16.36 6.81 12.35
C PHE A 136 15.80 6.78 13.78
N TRP A 137 16.08 5.72 14.54
CA TRP A 137 15.55 5.53 15.89
C TRP A 137 15.83 6.72 16.82
N GLU A 138 17.08 7.18 16.86
CA GLU A 138 17.49 8.33 17.69
C GLU A 138 16.84 9.64 17.19
N SER A 139 16.78 9.85 15.87
CA SER A 139 16.15 11.05 15.29
C SER A 139 14.66 11.17 15.62
N GLN A 140 13.98 10.03 15.82
CA GLN A 140 12.57 9.99 16.19
C GLN A 140 12.35 10.07 17.71
N GLY A 141 13.39 10.14 18.54
CA GLY A 141 13.23 10.13 20.01
C GLY A 141 12.97 8.74 20.59
N GLY A 142 13.39 7.68 19.87
CA GLY A 142 13.26 6.29 20.28
C GLY A 142 11.81 5.82 20.40
N PHE A 143 11.55 4.93 21.36
CA PHE A 143 10.21 4.34 21.55
C PHE A 143 9.12 5.39 21.76
N GLU A 144 9.36 6.40 22.59
CA GLU A 144 8.33 7.40 22.92
C GLU A 144 7.89 8.21 21.71
N GLY A 145 8.82 8.60 20.83
CA GLY A 145 8.45 9.34 19.63
C GLY A 145 7.87 8.47 18.51
N LEU A 146 8.16 7.16 18.51
CA LEU A 146 7.54 6.20 17.59
C LEU A 146 6.19 5.63 18.08
N ARG A 147 5.86 5.78 19.36
CA ARG A 147 4.68 5.13 19.95
C ARG A 147 3.39 5.40 19.17
N HIS A 148 3.10 6.67 18.90
CA HIS A 148 1.88 7.07 18.18
C HIS A 148 1.84 6.51 16.75
N LEU A 149 2.97 6.51 16.04
CA LEU A 149 3.09 5.95 14.70
C LEU A 149 2.75 4.46 14.72
N LEU A 150 3.34 3.73 15.65
CA LEU A 150 3.17 2.29 15.80
C LEU A 150 1.72 1.92 16.16
N GLU A 151 1.12 2.66 17.09
CA GLU A 151 -0.31 2.53 17.45
C GLU A 151 -1.22 2.82 16.25
N THR A 152 -0.91 3.84 15.46
CA THR A 152 -1.69 4.20 14.26
C THR A 152 -1.66 3.08 13.23
N ILE A 153 -0.48 2.53 12.93
CA ILE A 153 -0.35 1.44 11.96
C ILE A 153 -1.08 0.19 12.43
N ASP A 154 -0.94 -0.18 13.71
CA ASP A 154 -1.63 -1.34 14.27
C ASP A 154 -3.16 -1.18 14.21
N ARG A 155 -3.65 0.01 14.57
CA ARG A 155 -5.06 0.36 14.51
C ARG A 155 -5.63 0.31 13.09
N ARG A 156 -4.89 0.83 12.11
CA ARG A 156 -5.24 0.68 10.68
C ARG A 156 -5.24 -0.78 10.24
N GLY A 157 -4.34 -1.61 10.78
CA GLY A 157 -4.37 -3.06 10.61
C GLY A 157 -5.67 -3.69 11.08
N GLN A 158 -6.17 -3.30 12.25
CA GLN A 158 -7.47 -3.77 12.76
C GLN A 158 -8.64 -3.31 11.88
N ILE A 159 -8.61 -2.07 11.38
CA ILE A 159 -9.62 -1.56 10.44
C ILE A 159 -9.59 -2.35 9.13
N LEU A 160 -8.40 -2.69 8.61
CA LEU A 160 -8.27 -3.52 7.41
C LEU A 160 -8.84 -4.94 7.65
N LEU A 161 -8.58 -5.54 8.81
CA LEU A 161 -9.17 -6.84 9.16
C LEU A 161 -10.70 -6.80 9.18
N GLN A 162 -11.28 -5.75 9.76
CA GLN A 162 -12.72 -5.55 9.75
C GLN A 162 -13.23 -5.40 8.31
N TYR A 163 -12.56 -4.61 7.47
CA TYR A 163 -12.91 -4.43 6.06
C TYR A 163 -12.91 -5.76 5.29
N ILE A 164 -11.87 -6.59 5.47
CA ILE A 164 -11.76 -7.92 4.88
C ILE A 164 -12.96 -8.79 5.26
N GLN A 165 -13.36 -8.78 6.53
CA GLN A 165 -14.50 -9.53 7.03
C GLN A 165 -15.83 -9.02 6.44
N ASP A 166 -16.07 -7.70 6.51
CA ASP A 166 -17.33 -7.08 6.07
C ASP A 166 -17.58 -7.28 4.57
N HIS A 167 -16.50 -7.34 3.77
CA HIS A 167 -16.58 -7.49 2.32
C HIS A 167 -16.36 -8.94 1.84
N ASN A 168 -16.21 -9.90 2.76
CA ASN A 168 -15.94 -11.31 2.45
C ASN A 168 -14.73 -11.51 1.51
N LEU A 169 -13.67 -10.73 1.70
CA LEU A 169 -12.46 -10.86 0.89
C LEU A 169 -11.73 -12.14 1.26
N THR A 170 -11.16 -12.80 0.26
CA THR A 170 -10.52 -14.10 0.46
C THR A 170 -9.16 -13.95 1.14
N VAL A 171 -8.75 -14.96 1.91
CA VAL A 171 -7.39 -15.02 2.46
C VAL A 171 -6.68 -16.20 1.82
N ILE A 172 -5.62 -15.92 1.07
CA ILE A 172 -4.93 -16.90 0.24
C ILE A 172 -3.58 -17.26 0.85
N LYS A 173 -3.21 -18.55 0.80
CA LYS A 173 -1.90 -18.99 1.23
C LYS A 173 -0.84 -18.33 0.35
N ASP A 174 0.19 -17.78 1.00
CA ASP A 174 1.35 -17.27 0.31
C ASP A 174 1.96 -18.39 -0.54
N LEU A 175 2.16 -18.12 -1.84
CA LEU A 175 3.02 -18.94 -2.67
C LEU A 175 4.43 -18.72 -2.13
N LEU A 176 4.94 -19.71 -1.39
CA LEU A 176 6.34 -19.77 -1.01
C LEU A 176 7.15 -19.72 -2.31
N LEU A 177 7.98 -18.69 -2.46
CA LEU A 177 9.04 -18.64 -3.46
C LEU A 177 10.11 -19.67 -3.13
#